data_AF-A0A1W9UHP5-F1
#
_entry.id   AF-A0A1W9UHP5-F1
#
_cell.length_a   1.000
_cell.length_b   1.000
_cell.length_c   1.000
_cell.angle_alpha   90.00
_cell.angle_beta   90.00
_cell.angle_gamma   90.00
#
_symmetry.space_group_name_H-M   'P 1'
#
loop_
_entity.id
_entity.type
_entity.pdbx_description
1 polymer ?
#
loop_
_entity_poly.entity_id
_entity_poly.type
_entity_poly.pdbx_seq_one_letter_code
_entity_poly.pdbx_strand_id
1 'polypeptide(L)' 'ILVVVAPRGYLSLHEMSVFLANSGLGIGTALNLDGGGSTGLWLNSGDASVQIDSRTPIPSVIVVEK' A
#
# COMPACT_ATOMS: atom_id res chain seq x y z
N ILE A 1 6.30 -7.97 6.53
CA ILE A 1 5.58 -7.63 5.27
C ILE A 1 5.51 -6.12 5.20
N LEU A 2 5.74 -5.53 4.02
CA LEU A 2 5.59 -4.09 3.80
C LEU A 2 4.38 -3.85 2.89
N VAL A 3 3.48 -2.97 3.31
CA VAL A 3 2.34 -2.50 2.52
C VAL A 3 2.50 -0.99 2.31
N VAL A 4 2.47 -0.54 1.06
CA VAL A 4 2.64 0.88 0.69
C VAL A 4 1.38 1.37 0.01
N VAL A 5 0.83 2.48 0.51
CA VAL A 5 -0.35 3.14 -0.04
C VAL A 5 -0.08 4.63 -0.20
N ALA A 6 -0.45 5.20 -1.35
CA ALA A 6 -0.36 6.63 -1.64
C ALA A 6 -1.77 7.25 -1.65
N PRO A 7 -2.35 7.64 -0.49
CA PRO A 7 -3.76 8.04 -0.41
C PRO A 7 -4.09 9.33 -1.17
N ARG A 8 -3.09 10.18 -1.42
CA ARG A 8 -3.23 11.50 -2.06
C ARG A 8 -2.21 11.72 -3.19
N GLY A 9 -1.52 10.68 -3.62
CA GLY A 9 -0.46 10.76 -4.61
C GLY A 9 -0.78 9.90 -5.83
N TYR A 10 -0.41 10.39 -7.02
CA TYR A 10 -0.37 9.59 -8.23
C TYR A 10 1.10 9.31 -8.53
N LEU A 11 1.48 8.05 -8.45
CA LEU A 11 2.78 7.57 -8.91
C LEU A 11 2.51 6.57 -10.03
N SER A 12 3.23 6.71 -11.13
CA SER A 12 3.32 5.62 -12.09
C SER A 12 3.98 4.40 -11.45
N LEU A 13 3.73 3.22 -12.01
CA LEU A 13 4.40 1.99 -11.57
C LEU A 13 5.92 2.12 -11.66
N HIS A 14 6.42 2.85 -12.66
CA HIS A 14 7.83 3.11 -12.83
C HIS A 14 8.39 3.97 -11.69
N GLU A 15 7.75 5.10 -11.37
CA GLU A 15 8.19 5.96 -10.27
C GLU A 15 8.17 5.23 -8.92
N MET A 16 7.11 4.43 -8.66
CA MET A 16 7.06 3.59 -7.46
C MET A 16 8.18 2.56 -7.45
N SER A 17 8.48 1.90 -8.57
CA SER A 17 9.57 0.91 -8.66
C SER A 17 10.94 1.52 -8.35
N VAL A 18 11.21 2.70 -8.90
CA VAL A 18 12.47 3.44 -8.68
C VAL A 18 12.55 3.90 -7.22
N PHE A 19 11.44 4.40 -6.65
CA PHE A 19 11.39 4.79 -5.25
C PHE A 19 11.67 3.61 -4.32
N LEU A 20 11.01 2.46 -4.51
CA LEU A 20 11.19 1.28 -3.67
C LEU A 20 12.61 0.74 -3.77
N ALA A 21 13.19 0.66 -4.98
CA ALA A 21 14.56 0.19 -5.19
C ALA A 21 15.61 1.07 -4.51
N ASN A 22 15.37 2.39 -4.44
CA ASN A 22 16.31 3.36 -3.86
C ASN A 22 16.00 3.73 -2.40
N SER A 23 15.00 3.10 -1.78
CA SER A 23 14.53 3.46 -0.43
C SER A 23 15.49 3.08 0.70
N GLY A 24 16.49 2.23 0.44
CA GLY A 24 17.37 1.67 1.48
C GLY A 24 16.71 0.64 2.40
N LEU A 25 15.45 0.24 2.11
CA LEU A 25 14.67 -0.70 2.94
C LEU A 25 15.03 -2.18 2.73
N GLY A 26 16.00 -2.50 1.85
CA GLY A 26 16.39 -3.88 1.56
C GLY A 26 15.31 -4.71 0.85
N ILE A 27 14.42 -4.07 0.09
CA ILE A 27 13.33 -4.73 -0.63
C ILE A 27 13.90 -5.52 -1.82
N GLY A 28 13.91 -6.86 -1.72
CA GLY A 28 14.37 -7.73 -2.81
C GLY A 28 13.31 -8.02 -3.87
N THR A 29 12.02 -7.94 -3.52
CA THR A 29 10.90 -8.19 -4.44
C THR A 29 9.67 -7.41 -4.00
N ALA A 30 8.96 -6.83 -4.97
CA ALA A 30 7.71 -6.13 -4.76
C ALA A 30 6.73 -6.49 -5.89
N LEU A 31 5.43 -6.49 -5.58
CA LEU A 31 4.35 -6.71 -6.52
C LEU A 31 3.35 -5.57 -6.38
N ASN A 32 2.99 -4.95 -7.50
CA ASN A 32 1.89 -3.98 -7.52
C ASN A 32 0.54 -4.70 -7.47
N LEU A 33 -0.37 -4.20 -6.65
CA LEU A 33 -1.75 -4.69 -6.53
C LEU A 33 -2.72 -3.71 -7.21
N ASP A 34 -4.01 -3.89 -6.95
CA ASP A 34 -5.02 -2.98 -7.47
C ASP A 34 -4.89 -1.56 -6.90
N GLY A 35 -5.17 -0.57 -7.74
CA GLY A 35 -4.84 0.83 -7.53
C GLY A 35 -6.01 1.80 -7.69
N GLY A 36 -5.75 3.09 -7.56
CA GLY A 36 -6.73 4.13 -7.88
C GLY A 36 -7.87 4.22 -6.87
N GLY A 37 -9.11 3.96 -7.29
CA GLY A 37 -10.29 4.06 -6.43
C GLY A 37 -10.41 2.94 -5.40
N SER A 38 -9.83 1.78 -5.68
CA SER A 38 -9.92 0.59 -4.84
C SER A 38 -8.88 0.54 -3.73
N THR A 39 -7.86 1.39 -3.78
CA THR A 39 -6.81 1.44 -2.75
C THR A 39 -7.38 1.88 -1.40
N GLY A 40 -7.17 1.07 -0.38
CA GLY A 40 -7.48 1.36 1.02
C GLY A 40 -6.44 0.76 1.97
N LEU A 41 -6.43 1.22 3.22
CA LEU A 41 -5.57 0.74 4.29
C LEU A 41 -6.26 0.89 5.63
N TRP A 42 -6.43 -0.23 6.33
CA TRP A 42 -6.81 -0.24 7.74
C TRP A 42 -5.66 -0.83 8.54
N LEU A 43 -5.09 -0.02 9.43
CA LEU A 43 -4.04 -0.43 10.35
C LEU A 43 -4.48 -0.08 11.76
N ASN A 44 -4.54 -1.08 12.62
CA ASN A 44 -4.73 -0.92 14.06
C ASN A 44 -3.61 -1.69 14.76
N SER A 45 -2.57 -0.98 15.21
CA SER A 45 -1.39 -1.58 15.83
C SER A 45 -0.85 -0.70 16.94
N GLY A 46 -1.07 -1.12 18.19
CA GLY A 46 -0.69 -0.35 19.38
C GLY A 46 -1.38 1.02 19.38
N ASP A 47 -0.58 2.09 19.46
CA ASP A 47 -1.07 3.46 19.44
C ASP A 47 -1.29 4.02 18.02
N ALA A 48 -0.94 3.25 16.97
CA ALA A 48 -1.12 3.66 15.58
C ALA A 48 -2.46 3.15 15.04
N SER A 49 -3.33 4.10 14.68
CA SER A 49 -4.56 3.85 13.93
C SER A 49 -4.55 4.64 12.63
N VAL A 50 -4.59 3.93 11.50
CA VAL A 50 -4.71 4.53 10.16
C VAL A 50 -5.92 3.92 9.46
N GLN A 51 -6.79 4.79 8.97
CA GLN A 51 -7.95 4.39 8.19
C GLN A 51 -7.99 5.19 6.89
N ILE A 52 -7.86 4.47 5.77
CA ILE A 52 -8.00 4.99 4.42
C ILE A 52 -9.00 4.07 3.73
N ASP A 53 -10.22 4.55 3.53
CA ASP A 53 -11.27 3.75 2.91
C ASP A 53 -11.11 3.76 1.38
N SER A 54 -11.43 2.62 0.76
CA SER A 54 -11.56 2.57 -0.69
C SER A 54 -12.76 3.42 -1.15
N ARG A 55 -12.64 4.04 -2.32
CA ARG A 55 -13.70 4.84 -2.93
C ARG A 55 -14.66 4.00 -3.78
N THR A 56 -14.31 2.74 -4.01
CA THR A 56 -15.13 1.76 -4.73
C THR A 56 -15.25 0.48 -3.90
N PRO A 57 -16.35 -0.28 -4.03
CA PRO A 57 -16.43 -1.63 -3.50
C PRO A 57 -15.30 -2.50 -4.07
N ILE A 58 -14.71 -3.33 -3.22
CA ILE A 58 -13.61 -4.25 -3.60
C ILE A 58 -13.99 -5.70 -3.29
N PRO A 59 -13.59 -6.66 -4.13
CA PRO A 59 -13.99 -8.06 -3.98
C PRO A 59 -13.16 -8.82 -2.93
N SER A 60 -11.96 -8.32 -2.60
CA SER A 60 -11.00 -9.01 -1.74
C SER A 60 -10.02 -8.04 -1.10
N VAL A 61 -9.49 -8.41 0.06
CA VAL A 61 -8.46 -7.66 0.80
C VAL A 61 -7.30 -8.58 1.19
N ILE A 62 -6.11 -8.00 1.40
CA ILE A 62 -4.99 -8.69 2.03
C ILE A 62 -5.01 -8.34 3.52
N VAL A 63 -5.05 -9.36 4.37
CA VAL A 63 -4.96 -9.21 5.82
C VAL A 63 -3.59 -9.73 6.28
N VAL A 64 -2.93 -8.97 7.14
CA VAL A 64 -1.70 -9.40 7.82
C VAL A 64 -2.01 -9.51 9.30
N GLU A 65 -2.04 -10.73 9.81
CA GLU A 65 -2.24 -11.05 11.22
C GLU A 65 -0.92 -11.56 11.83
N LYS A 66 -0.82 -11.51 13.17
CA LYS A 66 0.33 -12.05 13.91
C LYS A 66 0.22 -13.56 14.11
#